data_AF-K4ID11-F1
#
_entry.id   AF-K4ID11-F1
#
_cell.length_a   1.000
_cell.length_b   1.000
_cell.length_c   1.000
_cell.angle_alpha   90.00
_cell.angle_beta   90.00
_cell.angle_gamma   90.00
#
_symmetry.space_group_name_H-M   'P 1'
#
loop_
_entity.id
_entity.type
_entity.pdbx_description
1 polymer ?
#
loop_
_entity_poly.entity_id
_entity_poly.type
_entity_poly.pdbx_seq_one_letter_code
_entity_poly.pdbx_strand_id
1 'polypeptide(L)'
;MTVFIIFIGLFFAATGGYAIIHSIQKLGNDKSDSSLDIKGFKISAPAGFIYGIASFVIVVLLIKFNSDIVPSSNSMDSGFYELTFNDDSTLMNVKFDSQRPASIFNGKVLIQKDGWNIQFDGVLSVSENRIVPNFMKKSIEFNKGAKFYIITKDSTTWGVNVIRTRSPIELEIYKE
;
A
#
# COMPACT_ATOMS: atom_id res chain seq x y z
N MET A 1 -2.63 -7.84 -8.98
CA MET A 1 -1.75 -6.76 -9.47
C MET A 1 -0.36 -6.84 -8.85
N THR A 2 -0.25 -6.97 -7.53
CA THR A 2 1.04 -7.05 -6.80
C THR A 2 1.96 -8.19 -7.25
N VAL A 3 1.41 -9.39 -7.49
CA VAL A 3 2.19 -10.56 -7.93
C VAL A 3 2.85 -10.34 -9.30
N PHE A 4 2.14 -9.69 -10.23
CA PHE A 4 2.65 -9.39 -11.58
C PHE A 4 3.84 -8.41 -11.54
N ILE A 5 3.79 -7.42 -10.65
CA ILE A 5 4.88 -6.44 -10.45
C ILE A 5 6.12 -7.11 -9.87
N ILE A 6 5.95 -8.05 -8.94
CA ILE A 6 7.06 -8.83 -8.35
C ILE A 6 7.78 -9.64 -9.43
N PHE A 7 7.04 -10.32 -10.31
CA PHE A 7 7.64 -11.09 -11.41
C PHE A 7 8.41 -10.21 -12.41
N ILE A 8 7.88 -9.03 -12.75
CA ILE A 8 8.57 -8.06 -13.60
C ILE A 8 9.86 -7.56 -12.95
N GLY A 9 9.82 -7.24 -11.65
CA GLY A 9 11.01 -6.81 -10.90
C GLY A 9 12.09 -7.89 -10.86
N LEU A 10 11.71 -9.15 -10.61
CA LEU A 10 12.64 -10.28 -10.60
C LEU A 10 13.28 -10.50 -11.99
N PHE A 11 12.50 -10.37 -13.06
CA PHE A 11 12.98 -10.50 -14.44
C PHE A 11 14.02 -9.42 -14.78
N PHE A 12 13.75 -8.15 -14.44
CA PHE A 12 14.71 -7.06 -14.67
C PHE A 12 15.97 -7.19 -13.82
N ALA A 13 15.86 -7.62 -12.56
CA ALA A 13 17.02 -7.86 -11.70
C ALA A 13 17.90 -8.99 -12.24
N ALA A 14 17.30 -10.10 -12.69
CA ALA A 14 18.03 -11.24 -13.24
C ALA A 14 18.71 -10.89 -14.58
N THR A 15 17.99 -10.24 -15.49
CA THR A 15 18.54 -9.83 -16.80
C THR A 15 19.61 -8.75 -16.67
N GLY A 16 19.41 -7.76 -15.79
CA GLY A 16 20.41 -6.73 -15.48
C GLY A 16 21.65 -7.31 -14.83
N GLY A 17 21.50 -8.19 -13.84
CA GLY A 17 22.60 -8.88 -13.18
C GLY A 17 23.41 -9.75 -14.15
N TYR A 18 22.72 -10.52 -15.00
CA TYR A 18 23.37 -11.31 -16.05
C TYR A 18 24.18 -10.43 -17.02
N ALA A 19 23.61 -9.30 -17.47
CA ALA A 19 24.30 -8.38 -18.37
C ALA A 19 25.55 -7.77 -17.74
N ILE A 20 25.52 -7.42 -16.45
CA ILE A 20 26.68 -6.89 -15.72
C ILE A 20 27.78 -7.96 -15.59
N ILE A 21 27.43 -9.16 -15.14
CA ILE A 21 28.39 -10.28 -14.97
C ILE A 21 29.03 -10.64 -16.31
N HIS A 22 28.22 -10.79 -17.35
CA HIS A 22 28.71 -11.11 -18.69
C HIS A 22 29.61 -9.99 -19.25
N SER A 23 29.29 -8.73 -18.98
CA SER A 23 30.12 -7.59 -19.41
C SER A 23 31.45 -7.52 -18.68
N ILE A 24 31.49 -7.85 -17.38
CA ILE A 24 32.73 -7.92 -16.60
C ILE A 24 33.61 -9.09 -17.08
N GLN A 25 33.02 -10.24 -17.40
CA GLN A 25 33.74 -11.37 -17.97
C GLN A 25 34.33 -11.04 -19.35
N LYS A 26 33.62 -10.23 -20.16
CA LYS A 26 34.09 -9.77 -21.47
C LYS A 26 35.17 -8.69 -21.40
N LEU A 27 35.23 -7.92 -20.29
CA LEU A 27 36.27 -6.91 -20.02
C LEU A 27 37.69 -7.49 -19.97
N GLY A 28 37.82 -8.79 -19.65
CA GLY A 28 39.11 -9.48 -19.61
C GLY A 28 39.66 -9.91 -20.97
N ASN A 29 38.85 -9.88 -22.05
CA ASN A 29 39.22 -10.52 -23.31
C ASN A 29 38.97 -9.73 -24.60
N ASP A 30 38.24 -8.59 -24.59
CA ASP A 30 38.02 -7.78 -25.80
C ASP A 30 37.96 -6.26 -25.53
N LYS A 31 38.42 -5.49 -26.53
CA LYS A 31 38.42 -4.02 -26.52
C LYS A 31 37.01 -3.45 -26.43
N SER A 32 36.89 -2.37 -25.66
CA SER A 32 35.65 -1.63 -25.38
C SER A 32 35.00 -1.06 -26.66
N ASP A 33 33.84 -1.57 -27.04
CA ASP A 33 33.07 -1.17 -28.25
C ASP A 33 31.95 -0.14 -27.98
N SER A 34 31.99 0.61 -26.88
CA SER A 34 31.01 1.70 -26.64
C SER A 34 31.66 3.01 -26.25
N SER A 35 31.60 3.96 -27.19
CA SER A 35 31.83 5.38 -26.94
C SER A 35 30.47 6.08 -26.83
N LEU A 36 29.92 6.17 -25.62
CA LEU A 36 28.88 7.16 -25.35
C LEU A 36 29.59 8.52 -25.25
N ASP A 37 29.54 9.28 -26.35
CA ASP A 37 30.08 10.63 -26.44
C ASP A 37 28.96 11.62 -26.07
N ILE A 38 28.91 11.99 -24.79
CA ILE A 38 28.06 13.07 -24.30
C ILE A 38 29.00 14.22 -23.98
N LYS A 39 28.83 15.36 -24.67
CA LYS A 39 29.66 16.57 -24.58
C LYS A 39 30.16 16.81 -23.14
N GLY A 40 31.44 16.49 -22.90
CA GLY A 40 32.13 16.73 -21.63
C GLY A 40 32.55 15.49 -20.82
N PHE A 41 32.03 14.28 -21.12
CA PHE A 41 32.41 13.05 -20.41
C PHE A 41 32.53 11.86 -21.37
N LYS A 42 33.75 11.37 -21.58
CA LYS A 42 34.02 10.15 -22.36
C LYS A 42 34.21 8.96 -21.42
N ILE A 43 33.14 8.21 -21.18
CA ILE A 43 33.20 6.99 -20.37
C ILE A 43 33.45 5.82 -21.31
N SER A 44 34.67 5.27 -21.26
CA SER A 44 35.13 4.16 -22.09
C SER A 44 34.78 2.82 -21.44
N ALA A 45 33.49 2.51 -21.28
CA ALA A 45 33.04 1.26 -20.66
C ALA A 45 32.32 0.37 -21.67
N PRO A 46 32.47 -0.96 -21.60
CA PRO A 46 31.73 -1.87 -22.48
C PRO A 46 30.23 -1.63 -22.41
N ALA A 47 29.57 -1.70 -23.57
CA ALA A 47 28.16 -1.33 -23.74
C ALA A 47 27.27 -1.91 -22.64
N GLY A 48 27.43 -3.22 -22.33
CA GLY A 48 26.62 -3.91 -21.34
C GLY A 48 26.84 -3.45 -19.89
N PHE A 49 27.98 -2.84 -19.56
CA PHE A 49 28.18 -2.20 -18.26
C PHE A 49 27.34 -0.92 -18.14
N ILE A 50 27.30 -0.10 -19.20
CA ILE A 50 26.51 1.14 -19.22
C ILE A 50 25.02 0.82 -19.16
N TYR A 51 24.55 -0.12 -19.98
CA TYR A 51 23.16 -0.57 -19.95
C TYR A 51 22.80 -1.25 -18.62
N GLY A 52 23.74 -1.97 -18.00
CA GLY A 52 23.59 -2.57 -16.67
C GLY A 52 23.39 -1.51 -15.57
N ILE A 53 24.21 -0.46 -15.55
CA ILE A 53 24.05 0.64 -14.58
C ILE A 53 22.74 1.40 -14.85
N ALA A 54 22.43 1.73 -16.10
CA ALA A 54 21.22 2.45 -16.45
C ALA A 54 19.95 1.68 -16.02
N SER A 55 19.90 0.37 -16.28
CA SER A 55 18.79 -0.49 -15.84
C SER A 55 18.70 -0.59 -14.32
N PHE A 56 19.83 -0.74 -13.62
CA PHE A 56 19.86 -0.74 -12.15
C PHE A 56 19.32 0.58 -11.56
N VAL A 57 19.75 1.73 -12.10
CA VAL A 57 19.25 3.06 -11.68
C VAL A 57 17.74 3.18 -11.92
N ILE A 58 17.23 2.72 -13.06
CA ILE A 58 15.80 2.72 -13.37
C ILE A 58 15.03 1.84 -12.37
N VAL A 59 15.53 0.65 -12.04
CA VAL A 59 14.90 -0.23 -11.04
C VAL A 59 14.90 0.41 -9.66
N VAL A 60 16.00 1.02 -9.24
CA VAL A 60 16.08 1.73 -7.94
C VAL A 60 15.11 2.91 -7.90
N LEU A 61 14.99 3.68 -8.99
CA LEU A 61 14.01 4.75 -9.09
C LEU A 61 12.57 4.22 -9.07
N LEU A 62 12.26 3.15 -9.82
CA LEU A 62 10.95 2.50 -9.80
C LEU A 62 10.60 1.95 -8.42
N ILE A 63 11.56 1.38 -7.69
CA ILE A 63 11.38 0.95 -6.31
C ILE A 63 11.10 2.18 -5.44
N LYS A 64 11.93 3.23 -5.50
CA LYS A 64 11.76 4.44 -4.68
C LYS A 64 10.41 5.14 -4.92
N PHE A 65 9.99 5.31 -6.17
CA PHE A 65 8.68 5.88 -6.52
C PHE A 65 7.51 4.97 -6.11
N ASN A 66 7.69 3.64 -6.10
CA ASN A 66 6.66 2.74 -5.55
C ASN A 66 6.70 2.66 -4.01
N SER A 67 7.84 2.92 -3.37
CA SER A 67 7.97 3.01 -1.92
C SER A 67 7.29 4.27 -1.36
N ASP A 68 7.12 5.32 -2.15
CA ASP A 68 6.26 6.45 -1.78
C ASP A 68 4.76 6.10 -1.88
N ILE A 69 4.42 4.97 -2.52
CA ILE A 69 3.06 4.41 -2.63
C ILE A 69 2.83 3.27 -1.62
N VAL A 70 3.88 2.75 -0.99
CA VAL A 70 3.81 1.72 0.06
C VAL A 70 4.48 2.27 1.32
N PRO A 71 3.72 2.66 2.36
CA PRO A 71 4.30 3.30 3.53
C PRO A 71 5.37 2.40 4.16
N SER A 72 6.54 2.98 4.41
CA SER A 72 7.68 2.36 5.09
C SER A 72 7.24 1.70 6.40
N SER A 73 7.57 0.42 6.57
CA SER A 73 7.28 -0.38 7.76
C SER A 73 8.03 0.08 9.02
N ASN A 74 8.87 1.12 8.94
CA ASN A 74 9.76 1.55 10.02
C ASN A 74 9.51 2.99 10.49
N SER A 75 8.24 3.38 10.64
CA SER A 75 7.89 4.54 11.48
C SER A 75 6.99 4.12 12.66
N MET A 76 7.62 3.56 13.69
CA MET A 76 7.13 3.71 15.08
C MET A 76 7.34 5.18 15.49
N ASP A 77 6.60 6.09 14.85
CA ASP A 77 6.19 7.37 15.44
C ASP A 77 5.23 8.09 14.48
N SER A 78 4.16 8.68 15.05
CA SER A 78 3.10 9.50 14.42
C SER A 78 1.93 8.81 13.70
N GLY A 79 1.40 7.70 14.24
CA GLY A 79 0.07 7.22 13.87
C GLY A 79 -0.58 6.47 15.02
N PHE A 80 -1.39 7.17 15.83
CA PHE A 80 -2.11 6.53 16.93
C PHE A 80 -3.15 5.57 16.34
N TYR A 81 -2.99 4.27 16.62
CA TYR A 81 -3.96 3.24 16.29
C TYR A 81 -4.07 2.25 17.46
N GLU A 82 -5.29 2.07 17.96
CA GLU A 82 -5.61 1.15 19.05
C GLU A 82 -6.82 0.30 18.65
N LEU A 83 -6.64 -1.01 18.69
CA LEU A 83 -7.70 -2.01 18.53
C LEU A 83 -7.88 -2.71 19.87
N THR A 84 -9.07 -2.57 20.47
CA THR A 84 -9.44 -3.32 21.66
C THR A 84 -10.53 -4.30 21.29
N PHE A 85 -10.19 -5.59 21.26
CA PHE A 85 -11.15 -6.68 21.16
C PHE A 85 -11.62 -7.01 22.56
N ASN A 86 -12.92 -7.18 22.74
CA ASN A 86 -13.45 -7.75 23.96
C ASN A 86 -13.62 -9.25 23.72
N ASP A 87 -12.76 -10.08 24.32
CA ASP A 87 -12.71 -11.53 24.05
C ASP A 87 -14.04 -12.26 24.30
N ASP A 88 -14.94 -11.68 25.10
CA ASP A 88 -16.24 -12.25 25.45
C ASP A 88 -17.42 -11.72 24.61
N SER A 89 -17.20 -10.72 23.76
CA SER A 89 -18.27 -10.13 22.95
C SER A 89 -17.81 -9.92 21.51
N THR A 90 -18.73 -9.98 20.56
CA THR A 90 -18.44 -9.72 19.14
C THR A 90 -18.12 -8.24 18.85
N LEU A 91 -17.67 -7.50 19.87
CA LEU A 91 -17.48 -6.05 19.91
C LEU A 91 -15.98 -5.72 19.83
N MET A 92 -15.68 -4.77 18.97
CA MET A 92 -14.35 -4.26 18.67
C MET A 92 -14.37 -2.75 18.76
N ASN A 93 -13.56 -2.20 19.65
CA ASN A 93 -13.34 -0.75 19.73
C ASN A 93 -12.12 -0.39 18.88
N VAL A 94 -12.30 0.60 18.01
CA VAL A 94 -11.28 1.05 17.07
C VAL A 94 -11.04 2.53 17.30
N LYS A 95 -9.82 2.87 17.71
CA LYS A 95 -9.37 4.26 17.79
C LYS A 95 -8.25 4.47 16.80
N PHE A 96 -8.39 5.48 15.94
CA PHE A 96 -7.38 5.77 14.93
C PHE A 96 -7.24 7.26 14.68
N ASP A 97 -6.03 7.69 14.34
CA ASP A 97 -5.82 9.03 13.81
C ASP A 97 -6.20 9.11 12.34
N SER A 98 -6.89 10.19 11.99
CA SER A 98 -7.29 10.52 10.62
C SER A 98 -6.16 10.64 9.61
N GLN A 99 -4.91 10.81 10.05
CA GLN A 99 -3.76 10.99 9.15
C GLN A 99 -3.28 9.69 8.51
N ARG A 100 -3.61 8.51 9.08
CA ARG A 100 -3.14 7.22 8.57
C ARG A 100 -4.27 6.19 8.51
N PRO A 101 -4.30 5.31 7.49
CA PRO A 101 -5.24 4.20 7.45
C PRO A 101 -5.00 3.23 8.61
N ALA A 102 -6.08 2.73 9.18
CA ALA A 102 -6.12 1.74 10.23
C ALA A 102 -6.64 0.40 9.68
N SER A 103 -6.18 -0.71 10.27
CA SER A 103 -6.42 -2.06 9.74
C SER A 103 -7.27 -2.89 10.68
N ILE A 104 -8.52 -3.17 10.32
CA ILE A 104 -9.48 -3.94 11.13
C ILE A 104 -9.69 -5.36 10.56
N PHE A 105 -10.33 -6.23 11.34
CA PHE A 105 -10.59 -7.63 10.97
C PHE A 105 -9.34 -8.40 10.50
N ASN A 106 -8.25 -8.30 11.26
CA ASN A 106 -6.96 -8.95 10.95
C ASN A 106 -6.40 -8.58 9.56
N GLY A 107 -6.46 -7.31 9.16
CA GLY A 107 -5.90 -6.88 7.87
C GLY A 107 -6.83 -6.97 6.68
N LYS A 108 -8.06 -7.44 6.86
CA LYS A 108 -8.99 -7.63 5.74
C LYS A 108 -9.66 -6.34 5.29
N VAL A 109 -9.83 -5.37 6.19
CA VAL A 109 -10.47 -4.09 5.91
C VAL A 109 -9.58 -2.96 6.39
N LEU A 110 -9.37 -1.98 5.54
CA LEU A 110 -8.71 -0.73 5.90
C LEU A 110 -9.77 0.34 6.14
N ILE A 111 -9.57 1.15 7.17
CA ILE A 111 -10.41 2.28 7.51
C ILE A 111 -9.56 3.55 7.48
N GLN A 112 -10.09 4.62 6.91
CA GLN A 112 -9.41 5.90 6.89
C GLN A 112 -10.42 7.05 6.89
N LYS A 113 -10.00 8.22 7.36
CA LYS A 113 -10.78 9.44 7.20
C LYS A 113 -10.57 9.99 5.79
N ASP A 114 -11.66 10.29 5.10
CA ASP A 114 -11.66 11.00 3.82
C ASP A 114 -12.57 12.23 3.93
N GLY A 115 -11.97 13.38 4.27
CA GLY A 115 -12.72 14.62 4.53
C GLY A 115 -13.72 14.47 5.69
N TRP A 116 -15.01 14.57 5.39
CA TRP A 116 -16.13 14.36 6.33
C TRP A 116 -16.70 12.94 6.30
N ASN A 117 -16.04 12.03 5.58
CA ASN A 117 -16.43 10.63 5.45
C ASN A 117 -15.41 9.70 6.14
N ILE A 118 -15.88 8.50 6.52
CA ILE A 118 -15.01 7.36 6.80
C ILE A 118 -15.09 6.45 5.58
N GLN A 119 -13.93 6.15 5.01
CA GLN A 119 -13.79 5.21 3.93
C GLN A 119 -13.41 3.83 4.48
N PHE A 120 -14.05 2.80 3.94
CA PHE A 120 -13.78 1.40 4.21
C PHE A 120 -13.32 0.72 2.92
N ASP A 121 -12.07 0.29 2.89
CA ASP A 121 -11.54 -0.50 1.78
C ASP A 121 -11.50 -1.98 2.16
N GLY A 122 -11.91 -2.85 1.24
CA GLY A 122 -12.03 -4.29 1.51
C GLY A 122 -13.44 -4.75 1.89
N VAL A 123 -14.42 -3.84 1.97
CA VAL A 123 -15.86 -4.14 2.14
C VAL A 123 -16.60 -4.18 0.79
N LEU A 124 -17.76 -4.84 0.77
CA LEU A 124 -18.71 -4.84 -0.35
C LEU A 124 -19.61 -3.60 -0.34
N SER A 125 -20.00 -3.14 0.85
CA SER A 125 -20.94 -2.02 0.99
C SER A 125 -20.83 -1.36 2.36
N VAL A 126 -21.07 -0.06 2.37
CA VAL A 126 -21.36 0.74 3.57
C VAL A 126 -22.74 1.37 3.39
N SER A 127 -23.62 1.21 4.39
CA SER A 127 -25.00 1.73 4.32
C SER A 127 -25.52 2.13 5.68
N GLU A 128 -26.31 3.21 5.75
CA GLU A 128 -27.08 3.57 6.96
C GLU A 128 -28.22 2.58 7.23
N ASN A 129 -28.67 1.87 6.20
CA ASN A 129 -29.77 0.93 6.29
C ASN A 129 -29.28 -0.51 6.12
N ARG A 130 -29.62 -1.36 7.09
CA ARG A 130 -29.26 -2.78 7.15
C ARG A 130 -29.74 -3.57 5.92
N ILE A 131 -30.94 -3.27 5.44
CA ILE A 131 -31.68 -4.12 4.48
C ILE A 131 -31.35 -3.76 3.03
N VAL A 132 -30.87 -2.54 2.79
CA VAL A 132 -30.58 -2.04 1.45
C VAL A 132 -29.07 -1.80 1.34
N PRO A 133 -28.29 -2.85 0.97
CA PRO A 133 -26.88 -2.69 0.71
C PRO A 133 -26.68 -1.70 -0.44
N ASN A 134 -25.87 -0.67 -0.20
CA ASN A 134 -25.43 0.24 -1.24
C ASN A 134 -24.07 -0.20 -1.75
N PHE A 135 -24.05 -1.13 -2.71
CA PHE A 135 -22.81 -1.73 -3.26
C PHE A 135 -21.91 -0.72 -3.99
N MET A 136 -22.39 0.50 -4.22
CA MET A 136 -21.63 1.58 -4.86
C MET A 136 -20.91 2.46 -3.84
N LYS A 137 -21.32 2.43 -2.56
CA LYS A 137 -20.73 3.26 -1.50
C LYS A 137 -19.75 2.46 -0.64
N LYS A 138 -18.51 2.95 -0.61
CA LYS A 138 -17.42 2.51 0.28
C LYS A 138 -17.05 3.57 1.32
N SER A 139 -17.74 4.71 1.28
CA SER A 139 -17.58 5.79 2.22
C SER A 139 -18.95 6.23 2.72
N ILE A 140 -18.96 6.71 3.96
CA ILE A 140 -20.17 7.23 4.61
C ILE A 140 -19.81 8.48 5.39
N GLU A 141 -20.70 9.46 5.36
CA GLU A 141 -20.58 10.66 6.16
C GLU A 141 -20.69 10.28 7.64
N PHE A 142 -19.74 10.72 8.45
CA PHE A 142 -19.66 10.31 9.85
C PHE A 142 -20.04 11.47 10.77
N ASN A 143 -21.25 11.39 11.33
CA ASN A 143 -21.72 12.27 12.39
C ASN A 143 -21.60 11.57 13.75
N LYS A 144 -21.35 12.33 14.83
CA LYS A 144 -21.26 11.75 16.18
C LYS A 144 -22.61 11.09 16.52
N GLY A 145 -22.56 9.83 16.97
CA GLY A 145 -23.76 9.05 17.28
C GLY A 145 -24.44 8.42 16.06
N ALA A 146 -23.89 8.60 14.86
CA ALA A 146 -24.37 7.87 13.68
C ALA A 146 -24.13 6.38 13.85
N LYS A 147 -25.08 5.59 13.34
CA LYS A 147 -24.99 4.14 13.23
C LYS A 147 -25.12 3.78 11.76
N PHE A 148 -24.24 2.92 11.30
CA PHE A 148 -24.28 2.37 9.95
C PHE A 148 -23.80 0.92 9.94
N TYR A 149 -23.90 0.30 8.78
CA TYR A 149 -23.60 -1.10 8.57
C TYR A 149 -22.54 -1.24 7.49
N ILE A 150 -21.59 -2.13 7.73
CA ILE A 150 -20.60 -2.54 6.75
C ILE A 150 -20.81 -4.01 6.41
N ILE A 151 -20.73 -4.33 5.12
CA ILE A 151 -20.84 -5.71 4.63
C ILE A 151 -19.48 -6.12 4.10
N THR A 152 -18.85 -7.11 4.71
CA THR A 152 -17.55 -7.63 4.29
C THR A 152 -17.68 -8.55 3.08
N LYS A 153 -16.56 -8.84 2.41
CA LYS A 153 -16.53 -9.70 1.21
C LYS A 153 -17.01 -11.14 1.43
N ASP A 154 -16.98 -11.60 2.68
CA ASP A 154 -17.54 -12.89 3.10
C ASP A 154 -19.05 -12.81 3.43
N SER A 155 -19.71 -11.72 3.03
CA SER A 155 -21.14 -11.46 3.25
C SER A 155 -21.54 -11.32 4.72
N THR A 156 -20.60 -11.14 5.64
CA THR A 156 -20.90 -10.83 7.05
C THR A 156 -21.29 -9.35 7.18
N THR A 157 -22.35 -9.07 7.94
CA THR A 157 -22.76 -7.70 8.26
C THR A 157 -22.27 -7.34 9.65
N TRP A 158 -21.70 -6.14 9.77
CA TRP A 158 -21.25 -5.57 11.03
C TRP A 158 -21.91 -4.22 11.25
N GLY A 159 -22.38 -3.97 12.46
CA GLY A 159 -22.83 -2.66 12.89
C GLY A 159 -21.64 -1.81 13.32
N VAL A 160 -21.67 -0.53 12.98
CA VAL A 160 -20.65 0.44 13.36
C VAL A 160 -21.33 1.65 14.01
N ASN A 161 -20.97 1.92 15.25
CA ASN A 161 -21.37 3.11 16.00
C ASN A 161 -20.22 4.13 15.99
N VAL A 162 -20.52 5.38 15.65
CA VAL A 162 -19.55 6.48 15.68
C VAL A 162 -19.56 7.14 17.05
N ILE A 163 -18.55 6.86 17.87
CA ILE A 163 -18.46 7.37 19.25
C ILE A 163 -17.87 8.78 19.26
N ARG A 164 -16.78 8.99 18.51
CA ARG A 164 -16.05 10.26 18.43
C ARG A 164 -15.56 10.55 17.02
N THR A 165 -15.73 11.79 16.58
CA THR A 165 -15.40 12.25 15.22
C THR A 165 -14.12 13.10 15.14
N ARG A 166 -13.62 13.60 16.28
CA ARG A 166 -12.38 14.38 16.38
C ARG A 166 -11.23 13.47 16.78
N SER A 167 -10.06 13.65 16.15
CA SER A 167 -8.88 12.79 16.38
C SER A 167 -8.56 12.65 17.88
N PRO A 168 -8.39 11.41 18.39
CA PRO A 168 -8.55 10.15 17.66
C PRO A 168 -10.03 9.84 17.36
N ILE A 169 -10.32 9.43 16.13
CA ILE A 169 -11.65 8.94 15.75
C ILE A 169 -11.88 7.64 16.52
N GLU A 170 -13.07 7.48 17.08
CA GLU A 170 -13.44 6.33 17.91
C GLU A 170 -14.71 5.69 17.35
N LEU A 171 -14.59 4.41 17.00
CA LEU A 171 -15.66 3.58 16.47
C LEU A 171 -15.85 2.35 17.35
N GLU A 172 -17.10 1.95 17.52
CA GLU A 172 -17.46 0.66 18.11
C GLU A 172 -18.08 -0.20 17.01
N ILE A 173 -17.46 -1.34 16.73
CA ILE A 173 -17.87 -2.26 15.68
C ILE A 173 -18.35 -3.55 16.34
N TYR A 174 -19.52 -4.05 15.97
CA TYR A 174 -20.07 -5.28 16.53
C TYR A 174 -20.63 -6.20 15.45
N LYS A 175 -20.51 -7.50 15.67
CA LYS A 175 -21.16 -8.50 14.82
C LYS A 175 -22.65 -8.53 15.15
N GLU A 176 -23.46 -8.37 14.12
CA GLU A 176 -24.91 -8.50 14.19
C GLU A 176 -25.36 -9.94 13.93
#